data_AF-A0A521PJ67-F1
#
_entry.id   AF-A0A521PJ67-F1
#
_cell.length_a   1.000
_cell.length_b   1.000
_cell.length_c   1.000
_cell.angle_alpha   90.00
_cell.angle_beta   90.00
_cell.angle_gamma   90.00
#
_symmetry.space_group_name_H-M   'P 1'
#
loop_
_entity.id
_entity.type
_entity.pdbx_description
1 polymer ?
#
loop_
_entity_poly.entity_id
_entity_poly.type
_entity_poly.pdbx_seq_one_letter_code
_entity_poly.pdbx_strand_id
1 'polypeptide(L)'
;MRAMGRSLVLGIGTALAASAGLAAEATYVTGPVAKPVYTLVPVAERLTVGDVFANAAPEMKLVMALLIIGTVAAVAVWALSLGKVGKADAKGLATALGRLRIVRSAGVPLGSLGAAYVLFSSFLAISNVRPAPSLSVVAPGVAEGALAIMLGLLATTVAVICERHLEGRIRRAAA
;
A
#
# COMPACT_ATOMS: atom_id res chain seq x y z
N MET A 1 21.28 -45.13 29.85
CA MET A 1 21.94 -43.81 29.59
C MET A 1 21.93 -43.59 28.09
N ARG A 2 21.47 -42.50 27.46
CA ARG A 2 20.79 -41.26 27.83
C ARG A 2 20.11 -40.81 26.53
N ALA A 3 18.85 -40.41 26.63
CA ALA A 3 18.07 -39.84 25.54
C ALA A 3 18.52 -38.41 25.17
N MET A 4 17.91 -37.90 24.10
CA MET A 4 17.71 -36.48 23.72
C MET A 4 18.66 -35.89 22.67
N GLY A 5 18.02 -35.51 21.56
CA GLY A 5 18.55 -34.62 20.53
C GLY A 5 17.49 -34.27 19.49
N ARG A 6 16.28 -33.86 19.93
CA ARG A 6 15.26 -33.24 19.07
C ARG A 6 15.75 -31.87 18.62
N SER A 7 15.77 -31.61 17.32
CA SER A 7 15.50 -30.29 16.72
C SER A 7 14.37 -30.55 15.70
N LEU A 8 13.15 -30.02 15.72
CA LEU A 8 12.57 -28.77 16.21
C LEU A 8 13.29 -27.54 15.61
N VAL A 9 12.75 -26.76 14.67
CA VAL A 9 11.39 -26.72 14.08
C VAL A 9 11.36 -25.60 13.01
N LEU A 10 10.31 -25.60 12.18
CA LEU A 10 9.62 -24.47 11.49
C LEU A 10 10.46 -23.34 10.87
N GLY A 11 10.13 -22.80 9.70
CA GLY A 11 8.86 -22.84 8.99
C GLY A 11 8.95 -21.91 7.79
N ILE A 12 8.88 -22.47 6.59
CA ILE A 12 8.72 -21.74 5.31
C ILE A 12 7.49 -22.28 4.55
N GLY A 13 6.70 -23.17 5.16
CA GLY A 13 5.73 -24.02 4.47
C GLY A 13 4.26 -23.58 4.44
N THR A 14 3.88 -22.37 4.88
CA THR A 14 2.45 -22.01 5.03
C THR A 14 1.89 -21.01 4.01
N ALA A 15 2.66 -20.56 3.02
CA ALA A 15 2.14 -19.64 2.01
C ALA A 15 1.52 -20.33 0.76
N LEU A 16 1.60 -21.65 0.63
CA LEU A 16 1.19 -22.37 -0.58
C LEU A 16 -0.14 -23.15 -0.47
N ALA A 17 -0.80 -23.16 0.71
CA ALA A 17 -2.00 -23.96 0.94
C ALA A 17 -3.33 -23.21 0.67
N ALA A 18 -3.29 -21.95 0.22
CA ALA A 18 -4.49 -21.15 -0.07
C ALA A 18 -5.04 -21.36 -1.50
N SER A 19 -4.38 -22.14 -2.36
CA SER A 19 -4.78 -22.35 -3.75
C SER A 19 -5.69 -23.56 -3.99
N ALA A 20 -5.89 -24.44 -3.01
CA ALA A 20 -6.64 -25.68 -3.18
C ALA A 20 -8.18 -25.52 -3.11
N GLY A 21 -8.68 -24.38 -2.61
CA GLY A 21 -10.11 -24.13 -2.43
C GLY A 21 -10.83 -23.47 -3.62
N LEU A 22 -10.10 -22.95 -4.62
CA LEU A 22 -10.70 -22.21 -5.74
C LEU A 22 -11.09 -23.08 -6.95
N ALA A 23 -10.79 -24.38 -6.94
CA ALA A 23 -10.96 -25.22 -8.13
C ALA A 23 -12.37 -25.82 -8.31
N ALA A 24 -13.31 -25.59 -7.39
CA ALA A 24 -14.55 -26.38 -7.32
C ALA A 24 -15.83 -25.74 -7.90
N GLU A 25 -15.84 -24.47 -8.34
CA GLU A 25 -17.07 -23.81 -8.83
C GLU A 25 -16.94 -23.13 -10.20
N ALA A 26 -16.20 -23.74 -11.13
CA ALA A 26 -16.18 -23.28 -12.51
C ALA A 26 -16.80 -24.32 -13.45
N THR A 27 -18.12 -24.51 -13.33
CA THR A 27 -18.90 -25.07 -14.43
C THR A 27 -18.92 -24.02 -15.55
N TYR A 28 -17.86 -24.01 -16.37
CA TYR A 28 -17.80 -23.18 -17.56
C TYR A 28 -18.88 -23.64 -18.54
N VAL A 29 -19.86 -22.78 -18.79
CA VAL A 29 -20.84 -22.96 -19.86
C VAL A 29 -20.08 -22.94 -21.19
N THR A 30 -19.85 -24.11 -21.79
CA THR A 30 -19.23 -24.29 -23.11
C THR A 30 -20.25 -24.02 -24.22
N GLY A 31 -20.74 -22.78 -24.31
CA GLY A 31 -21.46 -22.27 -25.48
C GLY A 31 -20.50 -21.53 -26.42
N PRO A 32 -20.84 -21.31 -27.70
CA PRO A 32 -20.05 -20.45 -28.57
C PRO A 32 -19.98 -19.04 -27.95
N VAL A 33 -18.80 -18.65 -27.46
CA VAL A 33 -18.55 -17.33 -26.91
C VAL A 33 -18.56 -16.34 -28.07
N ALA A 34 -19.72 -15.73 -28.33
CA ALA A 34 -19.83 -14.60 -29.23
C ALA A 34 -18.77 -13.57 -28.81
N LYS A 35 -17.94 -13.11 -29.77
CA LYS A 35 -16.90 -12.11 -29.49
C LYS A 35 -17.57 -10.91 -28.83
N PRO A 36 -17.24 -10.59 -27.58
CA PRO A 36 -17.87 -9.47 -26.91
C PRO A 36 -17.50 -8.19 -27.66
N VAL A 37 -18.50 -7.52 -28.22
CA VAL A 37 -18.37 -6.19 -28.80
C VAL A 37 -18.26 -5.23 -27.61
N TYR A 38 -17.04 -4.87 -27.23
CA TYR A 38 -16.82 -3.86 -26.19
C TYR A 38 -17.04 -2.48 -26.80
N THR A 39 -17.97 -1.71 -26.23
CA THR A 39 -18.13 -0.30 -26.56
C THR A 39 -17.28 0.52 -25.59
N LEU A 40 -16.50 1.47 -26.13
CA LEU A 40 -15.75 2.38 -25.28
C LEU A 40 -16.71 3.35 -24.61
N VAL A 41 -16.56 3.50 -23.30
CA VAL A 41 -17.30 4.50 -22.53
C VAL A 41 -16.97 5.90 -23.06
N PRO A 42 -17.98 6.77 -23.27
CA PRO A 42 -17.78 8.15 -23.71
C PRO A 42 -16.77 8.88 -22.82
N VAL A 43 -16.00 9.80 -23.39
CA VAL A 43 -14.91 10.48 -22.67
C VAL A 43 -15.39 11.18 -21.39
N ALA A 44 -16.63 11.70 -21.40
CA ALA A 44 -17.25 12.37 -20.25
C ALA A 44 -17.54 11.44 -19.05
N GLU A 45 -17.62 10.13 -19.26
CA GLU A 45 -17.94 9.13 -18.22
C GLU A 45 -16.70 8.35 -17.78
N ARG A 46 -15.51 8.71 -18.28
CA ARG A 46 -14.27 8.00 -17.96
C ARG A 46 -13.79 8.39 -16.58
N LEU A 47 -13.49 7.37 -15.78
CA LEU A 47 -12.87 7.54 -14.47
C LEU A 47 -11.50 8.21 -14.61
N THR A 48 -11.34 9.41 -14.05
CA THR A 48 -10.03 10.04 -13.88
C THR A 48 -9.47 9.71 -12.51
N VAL A 49 -8.15 9.88 -12.32
CA VAL A 49 -7.52 9.75 -11.00
C VAL A 49 -8.14 10.73 -10.00
N GLY A 50 -8.53 11.93 -10.45
CA GLY A 50 -9.22 12.92 -9.61
C GLY A 50 -10.57 12.42 -9.11
N ASP A 51 -11.34 11.76 -9.97
CA ASP A 51 -12.66 11.21 -9.61
C ASP A 51 -12.54 10.07 -8.60
N VAL A 52 -11.49 9.25 -8.72
CA VAL A 52 -11.16 8.18 -7.76
C VAL A 52 -10.94 8.76 -6.36
N PHE A 53 -10.18 9.85 -6.23
CA PHE A 53 -10.00 10.51 -4.94
C PHE A 53 -11.28 11.18 -4.42
N ALA A 54 -12.05 11.81 -5.30
CA ALA A 54 -13.25 12.55 -4.91
C ALA A 54 -14.37 11.61 -4.42
N ASN A 55 -14.53 10.45 -5.06
CA ASN A 55 -15.55 9.46 -4.73
C ASN A 55 -15.17 8.54 -3.56
N ALA A 56 -13.88 8.48 -3.19
CA ALA A 56 -13.41 7.61 -2.12
C ALA A 56 -14.13 7.82 -0.78
N ALA A 57 -14.29 6.72 -0.05
CA ALA A 57 -14.85 6.73 1.30
C ALA A 57 -14.02 7.63 2.25
N PRO A 58 -14.64 8.21 3.30
CA PRO A 58 -13.94 9.10 4.23
C PRO A 58 -12.70 8.47 4.87
N GLU A 59 -12.76 7.18 5.21
CA GLU A 59 -11.66 6.43 5.80
C GLU A 59 -10.50 6.29 4.81
N MET A 60 -10.80 6.05 3.53
CA MET A 60 -9.80 5.93 2.48
C MET A 60 -9.12 7.28 2.19
N LYS A 61 -9.90 8.37 2.16
CA LYS A 61 -9.35 9.73 2.02
C LYS A 61 -8.37 10.04 3.15
N LEU A 62 -8.68 9.63 4.37
CA LEU A 62 -7.80 9.79 5.52
C LEU A 62 -6.48 9.01 5.34
N VAL A 63 -6.54 7.76 4.89
CA VAL A 63 -5.34 6.95 4.60
C VAL A 63 -4.46 7.65 3.54
N MET A 64 -5.06 8.06 2.43
CA MET A 64 -4.35 8.74 1.35
C MET A 64 -3.74 10.08 1.82
N ALA A 65 -4.49 10.87 2.60
CA ALA A 65 -4.00 12.13 3.15
C ALA A 65 -2.81 11.91 4.08
N LEU A 66 -2.87 10.93 4.99
CA LEU A 66 -1.75 10.59 5.87
C LEU A 66 -0.50 10.15 5.10
N LEU A 67 -0.66 9.39 4.03
CA LEU A 67 0.46 8.97 3.17
C LEU A 67 1.11 10.15 2.45
N ILE A 68 0.31 11.07 1.91
CA ILE A 68 0.80 12.30 1.27
C ILE A 68 1.50 13.19 2.29
N ILE A 69 0.87 13.43 3.44
CA ILE A 69 1.45 14.22 4.54
C ILE A 69 2.76 13.59 5.02
N GLY A 70 2.79 12.27 5.20
CA GLY A 70 4.00 11.55 5.59
C GLY A 70 5.13 11.72 4.58
N THR A 71 4.82 11.65 3.28
CA THR A 71 5.77 11.89 2.19
C THR A 71 6.35 13.30 2.25
N VAL A 72 5.49 14.31 2.35
CA VAL A 72 5.90 15.73 2.46
C VAL A 72 6.70 15.96 3.74
N ALA A 73 6.26 15.40 4.86
CA ALA A 73 6.95 15.50 6.14
C ALA A 73 8.34 14.86 6.09
N ALA A 74 8.52 13.74 5.40
CA ALA A 74 9.84 13.12 5.22
C ALA A 74 10.80 14.06 4.47
N VAL A 75 10.34 14.66 3.36
CA VAL A 75 11.14 15.63 2.60
C VAL A 75 11.44 16.88 3.42
N ALA A 76 10.46 17.42 4.14
CA ALA A 76 10.63 18.59 4.98
C ALA A 76 11.61 18.34 6.13
N VAL A 77 11.47 17.21 6.84
CA VAL A 77 12.39 16.80 7.91
C VAL A 77 13.80 16.65 7.35
N TRP A 78 13.97 16.01 6.19
CA TRP A 78 15.27 15.90 5.53
C TRP A 78 15.88 17.26 5.23
N ALA A 79 15.16 18.14 4.52
CA ALA A 79 15.65 19.46 4.12
C ALA A 79 16.06 20.32 5.32
N LEU A 80 15.24 20.36 6.37
CA LEU A 80 15.52 21.11 7.59
C LEU A 80 16.69 20.52 8.40
N SER A 81 16.93 19.21 8.28
CA SER A 81 18.01 18.54 9.01
C SER A 81 19.38 18.77 8.38
N LEU A 82 19.46 19.10 7.09
CA LEU A 82 20.73 19.41 6.43
C LEU A 82 21.45 20.60 7.08
N GLY A 83 20.72 21.64 7.47
CA GLY A 83 21.30 22.81 8.17
C GLY A 83 21.82 22.48 9.58
N LYS A 84 21.30 21.41 10.20
CA LYS A 84 21.75 20.95 11.52
C LYS A 84 23.03 20.11 11.46
N VAL A 85 23.26 19.41 10.34
CA VAL A 85 24.50 18.64 10.11
C VAL A 85 25.72 19.57 10.19
N GLY A 86 25.64 20.77 9.58
CA GLY A 86 26.72 21.75 9.65
C GLY A 86 26.96 22.36 11.03
N LYS A 87 26.00 22.23 11.95
CA LYS A 87 26.08 22.73 13.33
C LYS A 87 26.43 21.62 14.34
N ALA A 88 26.70 20.40 13.88
CA ALA A 88 26.99 19.23 14.72
C ALA A 88 25.94 18.94 15.82
N ASP A 89 24.66 19.25 15.58
CA ASP A 89 23.57 19.04 16.57
C ASP A 89 23.12 17.57 16.65
N ALA A 90 23.83 16.75 17.42
CA ALA A 90 23.57 15.32 17.54
C ALA A 90 22.12 14.99 17.97
N LYS A 91 21.54 15.76 18.90
CA LYS A 91 20.18 15.51 19.43
C LYS A 91 19.11 15.82 18.38
N GLY A 92 19.27 16.94 17.67
CA GLY A 92 18.37 17.33 16.59
C GLY A 92 18.38 16.34 15.43
N LEU A 93 19.55 15.80 15.08
CA LEU A 93 19.70 14.81 14.01
C LEU A 93 19.15 13.44 14.40
N ALA A 94 19.37 12.99 15.64
CA ALA A 94 18.79 11.74 16.13
C ALA A 94 17.25 11.77 16.07
N THR A 95 16.65 12.91 16.45
CA THR A 95 15.20 13.12 16.38
C THR A 95 14.69 13.09 14.93
N ALA A 96 15.42 13.72 14.00
CA ALA A 96 15.05 13.73 12.59
C ALA A 96 15.10 12.33 11.97
N LEU A 97 16.16 11.57 12.24
CA LEU A 97 16.27 10.17 11.80
C LEU A 97 15.15 9.30 12.37
N GLY A 98 14.80 9.49 13.65
CA GLY A 98 13.66 8.81 14.27
C GLY A 98 12.34 9.07 13.53
N ARG A 99 12.06 10.33 13.17
CA ARG A 99 10.86 10.70 12.39
C ARG A 99 10.85 10.06 11.00
N LEU A 100 11.98 10.07 10.29
CA LEU A 100 12.10 9.43 8.98
C LEU A 100 11.86 7.91 9.06
N ARG A 101 12.37 7.26 10.10
CA ARG A 101 12.15 5.83 10.35
C ARG A 101 10.68 5.49 10.58
N ILE A 102 9.94 6.35 11.29
CA ILE A 102 8.50 6.17 11.52
C ILE A 102 7.75 6.19 10.19
N VAL A 103 7.98 7.21 9.35
CA VAL A 103 7.33 7.31 8.03
C VAL A 103 7.70 6.11 7.16
N ARG A 104 8.98 5.71 7.16
CA ARG A 104 9.47 4.53 6.44
C ARG A 104 8.76 3.25 6.88
N SER A 105 8.59 3.01 8.18
CA SER A 105 7.96 1.79 8.67
C SER A 105 6.44 1.78 8.48
N ALA A 106 5.81 2.96 8.50
CA ALA A 106 4.36 3.08 8.45
C ALA A 106 3.78 3.12 7.02
N GLY A 107 4.54 3.59 6.02
CA GLY A 107 4.04 3.83 4.66
C GLY A 107 3.41 2.60 3.99
N VAL A 108 4.18 1.52 3.79
CA VAL A 108 3.67 0.31 3.11
C VAL A 108 2.51 -0.34 3.89
N PRO A 109 2.61 -0.57 5.22
CA PRO A 109 1.50 -1.14 5.97
C PRO A 109 0.22 -0.31 5.87
N LEU A 110 0.33 1.02 5.92
CA LEU A 110 -0.83 1.93 5.82
C LEU A 110 -1.46 1.89 4.42
N GLY A 111 -0.66 1.80 3.35
CA GLY A 111 -1.17 1.60 1.99
C GLY A 111 -1.86 0.23 1.81
N SER A 112 -1.29 -0.84 2.35
CA SER A 112 -1.91 -2.17 2.32
C SER A 112 -3.19 -2.26 3.14
N LEU A 113 -3.27 -1.51 4.25
CA LEU A 113 -4.48 -1.40 5.06
C LEU A 113 -5.63 -0.77 4.26
N GLY A 114 -5.34 0.30 3.51
CA GLY A 114 -6.32 0.91 2.61
C GLY A 114 -6.86 -0.08 1.57
N ALA A 115 -5.98 -0.81 0.90
CA ALA A 115 -6.41 -1.82 -0.08
C ALA A 115 -7.23 -2.96 0.56
N ALA A 116 -6.84 -3.44 1.75
CA ALA A 116 -7.60 -4.45 2.48
C ALA A 116 -9.01 -3.95 2.85
N TYR A 117 -9.14 -2.68 3.24
CA TYR A 117 -10.43 -2.07 3.52
C TYR A 117 -11.34 -2.03 2.29
N VAL A 118 -10.82 -1.61 1.13
CA VAL A 118 -11.57 -1.61 -0.14
C VAL A 118 -12.05 -3.00 -0.52
N LEU A 119 -11.18 -4.00 -0.36
CA LEU A 119 -11.53 -5.37 -0.66
C LEU A 119 -12.68 -5.83 0.24
N PHE A 120 -12.57 -5.56 1.54
CA PHE A 120 -13.60 -5.88 2.52
C PHE A 120 -14.93 -5.18 2.22
N SER A 121 -14.92 -3.87 1.95
CA SER A 121 -16.13 -3.10 1.62
C SER A 121 -16.77 -3.55 0.30
N SER A 122 -15.96 -3.99 -0.66
CA SER A 122 -16.45 -4.53 -1.94
C SER A 122 -17.21 -5.85 -1.72
N PHE A 123 -16.69 -6.76 -0.89
CA PHE A 123 -17.40 -7.99 -0.55
C PHE A 123 -18.71 -7.72 0.21
N LEU A 124 -18.70 -6.76 1.14
CA LEU A 124 -19.92 -6.32 1.82
C LEU A 124 -20.96 -5.76 0.84
N ALA A 125 -20.54 -5.00 -0.18
CA ALA A 125 -21.46 -4.48 -1.18
C ALA A 125 -22.06 -5.60 -2.04
N ILE A 126 -21.23 -6.52 -2.54
CA ILE A 126 -21.66 -7.63 -3.41
C ILE A 126 -22.60 -8.58 -2.66
N SER A 127 -22.41 -8.80 -1.36
CA SER A 127 -23.30 -9.70 -0.58
C SER A 127 -24.74 -9.18 -0.46
N ASN A 128 -24.95 -7.88 -0.65
CA ASN A 128 -26.23 -7.21 -0.46
C ASN A 128 -27.03 -6.99 -1.75
N VAL A 129 -26.51 -7.40 -2.91
CA VAL A 129 -27.18 -7.20 -4.20
C VAL A 129 -27.33 -8.53 -4.94
N ARG A 130 -28.52 -8.79 -5.46
CA ARG A 130 -28.83 -9.97 -6.30
C ARG A 130 -29.63 -9.52 -7.52
N PRO A 131 -29.25 -9.92 -8.76
CA PRO A 131 -28.12 -10.77 -9.15
C PRO A 131 -26.75 -10.08 -8.99
N ALA A 132 -25.66 -10.85 -9.12
CA ALA A 132 -24.30 -10.34 -8.92
C ALA A 132 -23.99 -9.17 -9.88
N PRO A 133 -23.44 -8.05 -9.38
CA PRO A 133 -23.14 -6.88 -10.20
C PRO A 133 -21.97 -7.13 -11.16
N SER A 134 -21.91 -6.37 -12.26
CA SER A 134 -20.80 -6.44 -13.21
C SER A 134 -19.51 -5.83 -12.65
N LEU A 135 -18.35 -6.29 -13.12
CA LEU A 135 -17.03 -5.80 -12.68
C LEU A 135 -16.84 -4.29 -12.87
N SER A 136 -17.52 -3.68 -13.84
CA SER A 136 -17.48 -2.24 -14.10
C SER A 136 -18.00 -1.42 -12.91
N VAL A 137 -18.90 -1.96 -12.10
CA VAL A 137 -19.45 -1.29 -10.90
C VAL A 137 -18.43 -1.23 -9.77
N VAL A 138 -17.56 -2.23 -9.67
CA VAL A 138 -16.56 -2.35 -8.59
C VAL A 138 -15.22 -1.72 -8.99
N ALA A 139 -14.98 -1.50 -10.29
CA ALA A 139 -13.74 -0.94 -10.81
C ALA A 139 -13.27 0.37 -10.14
N PRO A 140 -14.15 1.34 -9.80
CA PRO A 140 -13.72 2.54 -9.07
C PRO A 140 -13.12 2.23 -7.70
N GLY A 141 -13.75 1.36 -6.92
CA GLY A 141 -13.24 0.95 -5.60
C GLY A 141 -11.87 0.27 -5.71
N VAL A 142 -11.71 -0.65 -6.67
CA VAL A 142 -10.41 -1.32 -6.90
C VAL A 142 -9.31 -0.32 -7.26
N ALA A 143 -9.63 0.72 -8.06
CA ALA A 143 -8.69 1.78 -8.39
C ALA A 143 -8.25 2.57 -7.15
N GLU A 144 -9.15 2.85 -6.21
CA GLU A 144 -8.82 3.51 -4.93
C GLU A 144 -7.84 2.67 -4.10
N GLY A 145 -8.10 1.36 -3.98
CA GLY A 145 -7.24 0.44 -3.24
C GLY A 145 -5.83 0.35 -3.87
N ALA A 146 -5.75 0.25 -5.19
CA ALA A 146 -4.48 0.27 -5.90
C ALA A 146 -3.72 1.58 -5.70
N LEU A 147 -4.41 2.71 -5.69
CA LEU A 147 -3.82 4.02 -5.46
C LEU A 147 -3.26 4.16 -4.03
N ALA A 148 -3.96 3.64 -3.03
CA ALA A 148 -3.48 3.62 -1.64
C ALA A 148 -2.16 2.83 -1.51
N ILE A 149 -2.04 1.69 -2.20
CA ILE A 149 -0.79 0.91 -2.26
C ILE A 149 0.33 1.75 -2.91
N MET A 150 0.05 2.39 -4.05
CA MET A 150 1.04 3.22 -4.74
C MET A 150 1.54 4.35 -3.85
N LEU A 151 0.65 5.04 -3.13
CA LEU A 151 1.02 6.07 -2.17
C LEU A 151 1.82 5.51 -0.98
N GLY A 152 1.48 4.31 -0.48
CA GLY A 152 2.21 3.64 0.60
C GLY A 152 3.65 3.30 0.24
N LEU A 153 3.85 2.79 -0.98
CA LEU A 153 5.16 2.50 -1.55
C LEU A 153 5.96 3.78 -1.79
N LEU A 154 5.31 4.83 -2.31
CA LEU A 154 5.93 6.14 -2.53
C LEU A 154 6.43 6.73 -1.21
N ALA A 155 5.57 6.81 -0.20
CA ALA A 155 5.91 7.38 1.12
C ALA A 155 7.10 6.65 1.75
N THR A 156 7.11 5.32 1.67
CA THR A 156 8.20 4.49 2.19
C THR A 156 9.50 4.73 1.44
N THR A 157 9.44 4.75 0.10
CA THR A 157 10.62 4.92 -0.75
C THR A 157 11.29 6.27 -0.51
N VAL A 158 10.49 7.35 -0.46
CA VAL A 158 10.98 8.70 -0.19
C VAL A 158 11.63 8.77 1.21
N ALA A 159 11.01 8.17 2.22
CA ALA A 159 11.56 8.13 3.57
C ALA A 159 12.88 7.35 3.66
N VAL A 160 13.01 6.20 2.98
CA VAL A 160 14.26 5.43 2.88
C VAL A 160 15.37 6.27 2.28
N ILE A 161 15.11 6.94 1.15
CA ILE A 161 16.12 7.74 0.45
C ILE A 161 16.58 8.90 1.34
N CYS A 162 15.64 9.62 1.96
CA CYS A 162 15.93 10.72 2.87
C CYS A 162 16.76 10.29 4.09
N GLU A 163 16.38 9.17 4.72
CA GLU A 163 17.08 8.60 5.88
C GLU A 163 18.52 8.23 5.50
N ARG A 164 18.70 7.43 4.44
CA ARG A 164 20.03 6.97 4.01
C ARG A 164 20.93 8.12 3.58
N HIS A 165 20.37 9.10 2.88
CA HIS A 165 21.12 10.30 2.49
C HIS A 165 21.60 11.08 3.72
N LEU A 166 20.72 11.30 4.69
CA LEU A 166 21.05 12.04 5.90
C LEU A 166 22.10 11.30 6.75
N GLU A 167 21.96 10.00 6.96
CA GLU A 167 22.97 9.17 7.64
C GLU A 167 24.34 9.25 6.95
N GLY A 168 24.37 9.21 5.62
CA GLY A 168 25.59 9.37 4.85
C GLY A 168 26.26 10.74 5.05
N ARG A 169 25.48 11.82 5.12
CA ARG A 169 25.99 13.17 5.41
C ARG A 169 26.55 13.29 6.82
N ILE A 170 25.87 12.70 7.81
CA ILE A 170 26.32 12.69 9.21
C ILE A 170 27.67 12.00 9.34
N ARG A 171 27.79 10.81 8.74
CA ARG A 171 29.03 10.03 8.78
C ARG A 171 30.22 10.79 8.19
N ARG A 172 30.00 11.53 7.10
CA ARG A 172 31.04 12.36 6.48
C ARG A 172 31.41 13.60 7.31
N ALA A 173 30.48 14.15 8.07
CA ALA A 173 30.75 15.29 8.95
C ALA A 173 31.43 14.88 10.27
N ALA A 174 31.36 13.59 10.62
CA ALA A 174 31.97 13.02 11.82
C ALA A 174 33.35 12.39 11.57
N ALA A 175 33.79 12.30 10.31
CA ALA A 175 35.11 11.84 9.88
C ALA A 175 36.04 13.05 9.70
#